data_AF-A0A645GFL1-F1
#
_entry.id   AF-A0A645GFL1-F1
#
_cell.length_a   1.000
_cell.length_b   1.000
_cell.length_c   1.000
_cell.angle_alpha   90.00
_cell.angle_beta   90.00
_cell.angle_gamma   90.00
#
_symmetry.space_group_name_H-M   'P 1'
#
loop_
_entity.id
_entity.type
_entity.pdbx_description
1 polymer ?
#
loop_
_entity_poly.entity_id
_entity_poly.type
_entity_poly.pdbx_seq_one_letter_code
_entity_poly.pdbx_strand_id
1 'polypeptide(L)'
;MLLFLVLMLISLILEWNPFLLVIFLFIGILVKDLKPQFSYVAEYYGNTKCNNCGKEFICLETEKPDIKEISTPEDFRILATRYWKCRSCGYINVRKNYEFTTKKGKPMKLSSLAKIACKKCGKTAVYIESKKPDETVSKSASFIDTTKRSYYRCKFCGFEDIETIELSEYIPD
;
A
#
# COMPACT_ATOMS: atom_id res chain seq x y z
N MET A 1 -26.12 -14.57 -12.88
CA MET A 1 -25.91 -15.90 -12.28
C MET A 1 -25.73 -15.83 -10.76
N LEU A 2 -24.74 -15.09 -10.24
CA LEU A 2 -24.52 -14.94 -8.78
C LEU A 2 -25.72 -14.32 -8.04
N LEU A 3 -26.32 -13.26 -8.60
CA LEU A 3 -27.49 -12.60 -8.00
C LEU A 3 -28.71 -13.53 -7.89
N PHE A 4 -28.94 -14.36 -8.91
CA PHE A 4 -30.03 -15.33 -8.93
C PHE A 4 -29.82 -16.44 -7.90
N LEU A 5 -28.59 -16.94 -7.76
CA LEU A 5 -28.22 -17.91 -6.71
C LEU A 5 -28.40 -17.32 -5.31
N VAL A 6 -28.03 -16.05 -5.11
CA VAL A 6 -28.23 -15.36 -3.83
C VAL A 6 -29.71 -15.18 -3.51
N LEU A 7 -30.53 -14.79 -4.49
CA LEU A 7 -31.99 -14.65 -4.30
C LEU A 7 -32.67 -15.99 -3.99
N MET A 8 -32.27 -17.06 -4.68
CA MET A 8 -32.76 -18.43 -4.42
C MET A 8 -32.36 -18.93 -3.03
N LEU A 9 -31.14 -18.62 -2.56
CA LEU A 9 -30.69 -18.94 -1.21
C LEU A 9 -31.49 -18.14 -0.15
N ILE A 10 -31.76 -16.86 -0.41
CA ILE A 10 -32.57 -16.02 0.50
C ILE A 10 -34.00 -16.55 0.59
N SER A 11 -34.64 -16.90 -0.53
CA SER A 11 -36.00 -17.48 -0.51
C SER A 11 -36.06 -18.84 0.19
N LEU A 12 -35.03 -19.68 0.00
CA LEU A 12 -34.92 -20.98 0.69
C LEU A 12 -34.74 -20.82 2.21
N ILE A 13 -34.01 -19.79 2.65
CA ILE A 13 -33.80 -19.49 4.07
C ILE A 13 -35.04 -18.81 4.68
N LEU A 14 -35.84 -18.08 3.90
CA LEU A 14 -37.05 -17.40 4.37
C LEU A 14 -38.19 -18.38 4.71
N GLU A 15 -38.26 -19.52 4.01
CA GLU A 15 -39.19 -20.62 4.33
C GLU A 15 -38.77 -21.40 5.59
N TRP A 16 -37.49 -21.35 5.95
CA TRP A 16 -36.92 -22.10 7.07
C TRP A 16 -36.62 -21.19 8.24
N ASN A 17 -37.54 -21.17 9.20
CA ASN A 17 -37.41 -20.69 10.58
C ASN A 17 -36.46 -19.48 10.79
N PRO A 18 -36.95 -18.27 11.14
CA PRO A 18 -36.13 -17.06 11.27
C PRO A 18 -34.86 -17.20 12.14
N PHE A 19 -34.82 -18.17 13.06
CA PHE A 19 -33.61 -18.55 13.80
C PHE A 19 -32.43 -18.99 12.91
N LEU A 20 -32.67 -19.73 11.81
CA LEU A 20 -31.61 -20.18 10.90
C LEU A 20 -31.02 -19.01 10.11
N LEU A 21 -31.85 -18.05 9.71
CA LEU A 21 -31.41 -16.82 9.05
C LEU A 21 -30.46 -16.03 9.96
N VAL A 22 -30.81 -15.91 11.25
CA VAL A 22 -29.96 -15.27 12.26
C VAL A 22 -28.63 -16.01 12.40
N ILE A 23 -28.63 -17.35 12.49
CA ILE A 23 -27.41 -18.17 12.58
C ILE A 23 -26.51 -17.96 11.35
N PHE A 24 -27.06 -17.95 10.13
CA PHE A 24 -26.27 -17.71 8.91
C PHE A 24 -25.69 -16.30 8.85
N LEU A 25 -26.40 -15.28 9.32
CA LEU A 25 -25.86 -13.92 9.43
C LEU A 25 -24.69 -13.87 10.44
N PHE A 26 -24.82 -14.53 11.60
CA PHE A 26 -23.75 -14.63 12.57
C PHE A 26 -22.52 -15.36 12.00
N ILE A 27 -22.71 -16.49 11.32
CA ILE A 27 -21.62 -17.21 10.63
C ILE A 27 -20.97 -16.32 9.57
N GLY A 28 -21.77 -15.60 8.77
CA GLY A 28 -21.26 -14.69 7.75
C GLY A 28 -20.38 -13.57 8.31
N ILE A 29 -20.76 -13.00 9.46
CA ILE A 29 -19.97 -12.01 10.18
C ILE A 29 -18.67 -12.63 10.70
N LEU A 30 -18.74 -13.79 11.37
CA LEU A 30 -17.57 -14.49 11.90
C LEU A 30 -16.55 -14.83 10.80
N VAL A 31 -17.01 -15.33 9.65
CA VAL A 31 -16.14 -15.67 8.51
C VAL A 31 -15.45 -14.42 7.95
N LYS A 32 -16.16 -13.28 7.90
CA LYS A 32 -15.59 -12.01 7.43
C LYS A 32 -14.46 -11.53 8.34
N ASP A 33 -14.64 -11.64 9.65
CA ASP A 33 -13.68 -11.18 10.65
C ASP A 33 -12.47 -12.12 10.79
N LEU A 34 -12.65 -13.42 10.54
CA LEU A 34 -11.58 -14.42 10.59
C LEU A 34 -10.71 -14.47 9.33
N LYS A 35 -11.24 -14.04 8.18
CA LYS A 35 -10.51 -14.02 6.90
C LYS A 35 -9.10 -13.40 6.97
N PRO A 36 -8.89 -12.19 7.55
CA PRO A 36 -7.55 -11.61 7.64
C PRO A 36 -6.58 -12.45 8.48
N GLN A 37 -7.06 -13.11 9.52
CA GLN A 37 -6.22 -13.97 10.38
C GLN A 37 -5.74 -15.20 9.60
N PHE A 38 -6.63 -15.85 8.85
CA PHE A 38 -6.25 -16.99 8.02
C PHE A 38 -5.27 -16.61 6.91
N SER A 39 -5.44 -15.45 6.27
CA SER A 39 -4.46 -15.00 5.27
C SER A 39 -3.08 -14.77 5.87
N TYR A 40 -3.01 -14.18 7.08
CA TYR A 40 -1.75 -13.97 7.78
C TYR A 40 -1.06 -15.30 8.12
N VAL A 41 -1.81 -16.27 8.65
CA VAL A 41 -1.27 -17.60 8.97
C VAL A 41 -0.77 -18.31 7.72
N ALA A 42 -1.51 -18.26 6.62
CA ALA A 42 -1.10 -18.88 5.36
C ALA A 42 0.17 -18.23 4.78
N GLU A 43 0.28 -16.90 4.84
CA GLU A 43 1.46 -16.16 4.42
C GLU A 43 2.68 -16.52 5.29
N TYR A 44 2.50 -16.53 6.61
CA TYR A 44 3.55 -16.92 7.56
C TYR A 44 4.02 -18.36 7.32
N TYR A 45 3.09 -19.29 7.14
CA TYR A 45 3.41 -20.67 6.80
C TYR A 45 4.23 -20.77 5.51
N GLY A 46 3.80 -20.08 4.44
CA GLY A 46 4.54 -20.02 3.18
C GLY A 46 5.95 -19.43 3.31
N ASN A 47 6.14 -18.46 4.20
CA ASN A 47 7.43 -17.84 4.46
C ASN A 47 8.41 -18.79 5.18
N THR A 48 7.91 -19.61 6.10
CA THR A 48 8.74 -20.51 6.91
C THR A 48 9.10 -21.83 6.21
N LYS A 49 8.51 -22.12 5.05
CA LYS A 49 8.84 -23.30 4.21
C LYS A 49 10.03 -23.02 3.29
N CYS A 50 11.02 -23.90 3.29
CA CYS A 50 12.18 -23.79 2.41
C CYS A 50 11.84 -24.19 0.96
N ASN A 51 12.09 -23.31 -0.02
CA ASN A 51 11.84 -23.63 -1.44
C ASN A 51 12.85 -24.64 -2.01
N ASN A 52 14.01 -24.81 -1.36
CA ASN A 52 15.06 -25.73 -1.81
C ASN A 52 14.88 -27.15 -1.25
N CYS A 53 14.83 -27.31 0.08
CA CYS A 53 14.74 -28.63 0.70
C CYS A 53 13.30 -29.03 1.10
N GLY A 54 12.30 -28.20 0.83
CA GLY A 54 10.87 -28.49 1.08
C GLY A 54 10.44 -28.53 2.56
N LYS A 55 11.38 -28.53 3.50
CA LYS A 55 11.12 -28.57 4.94
C LYS A 55 10.32 -27.35 5.39
N GLU A 56 9.34 -27.59 6.25
CA GLU A 56 8.39 -26.61 6.76
C GLU A 56 8.85 -26.05 8.10
N PHE A 57 8.42 -24.83 8.46
CA PHE A 57 8.76 -24.17 9.72
C PHE A 57 10.27 -24.08 10.04
N ILE A 58 11.12 -24.06 9.00
CA ILE A 58 12.59 -24.14 9.16
C ILE A 58 13.31 -22.85 8.75
N CYS A 59 12.66 -22.02 7.94
CA CYS A 59 13.21 -20.76 7.49
C CYS A 59 12.93 -19.66 8.52
N LEU A 60 13.94 -18.85 8.81
CA LEU A 60 13.82 -17.66 9.65
C LEU A 60 14.22 -16.42 8.88
N GLU A 61 13.55 -15.31 9.17
CA GLU A 61 13.95 -13.99 8.67
C GLU A 61 15.31 -13.60 9.28
N THR A 62 16.29 -13.28 8.44
CA THR A 62 17.68 -13.05 8.88
C THR A 62 18.15 -11.61 8.75
N GLU A 63 17.41 -10.77 8.04
CA GLU A 63 17.83 -9.42 7.68
C GLU A 63 16.68 -8.44 7.90
N LYS A 64 17.02 -7.17 8.09
CA LYS A 64 16.01 -6.11 8.04
C LYS A 64 15.40 -6.11 6.64
N PRO A 65 14.07 -5.99 6.50
CA PRO A 65 13.45 -5.96 5.20
C PRO A 65 13.96 -4.77 4.38
N ASP A 66 14.25 -5.00 3.10
CA ASP A 66 14.54 -3.91 2.17
C ASP A 66 13.22 -3.25 1.79
N ILE A 67 13.05 -2.01 2.24
CA ILE A 67 11.85 -1.22 1.98
C ILE A 67 12.06 -0.35 0.75
N LYS A 68 11.19 -0.52 -0.24
CA LYS A 68 11.15 0.32 -1.44
C LYS A 68 9.77 0.93 -1.60
N GLU A 69 9.72 2.25 -1.72
CA GLU A 69 8.51 2.94 -2.15
C GLU A 69 8.37 2.84 -3.68
N ILE A 70 7.22 2.37 -4.14
CA ILE A 70 6.83 2.35 -5.55
C ILE A 70 5.71 3.36 -5.72
N SER A 71 6.04 4.46 -6.39
CA SER A 71 5.16 5.60 -6.57
C SER A 71 4.57 5.57 -7.98
N THR A 72 3.25 5.45 -8.09
CA THR A 72 2.52 5.63 -9.35
C THR A 72 1.73 6.95 -9.35
N PRO A 73 1.19 7.40 -10.50
CA PRO A 73 0.29 8.54 -10.53
C PRO A 73 -0.95 8.40 -9.64
N GLU A 74 -1.43 7.19 -9.33
CA GLU A 74 -2.70 6.98 -8.61
C GLU A 74 -2.51 6.53 -7.17
N ASP A 75 -1.45 5.77 -6.89
CA ASP A 75 -1.15 5.22 -5.57
C ASP A 75 0.35 5.29 -5.26
N PHE A 76 0.71 5.13 -3.99
CA PHE A 76 2.04 4.62 -3.65
C PHE A 76 1.88 3.30 -2.91
N ARG A 77 2.86 2.43 -3.12
CA ARG A 77 2.94 1.12 -2.50
C ARG A 77 4.27 0.97 -1.82
N ILE A 78 4.26 0.42 -0.61
CA ILE A 78 5.48 0.04 0.10
C ILE A 78 5.74 -1.43 -0.22
N LEU A 79 6.81 -1.70 -0.95
CA LEU A 79 7.30 -3.04 -1.22
C LEU A 79 8.36 -3.40 -0.18
N ALA A 80 8.12 -4.44 0.60
CA ALA A 80 9.11 -5.02 1.50
C ALA A 80 9.68 -6.30 0.89
N THR A 81 11.01 -6.35 0.74
CA THR A 81 11.74 -7.57 0.38
C THR A 81 12.32 -8.18 1.65
N ARG A 82 11.97 -9.43 1.93
CA ARG A 82 12.39 -10.18 3.12
C ARG A 82 13.24 -11.38 2.73
N TYR A 83 14.22 -11.69 3.56
CA TYR A 83 15.18 -12.78 3.35
C TYR A 83 15.01 -13.83 4.44
N TRP A 84 14.63 -15.04 4.04
CA TRP A 84 14.29 -16.14 4.92
C TRP A 84 15.29 -17.28 4.75
N LYS A 85 16.25 -17.39 5.68
CA LYS A 85 17.32 -18.39 5.64
C LYS A 85 16.86 -19.71 6.23
N CYS A 86 17.02 -20.79 5.46
CA CYS A 86 16.77 -22.16 5.91
C CYS A 86 17.86 -22.61 6.89
N ARG A 87 17.48 -22.98 8.11
CA ARG A 87 18.41 -23.54 9.10
C ARG A 87 19.03 -24.88 8.67
N SER A 88 18.34 -25.65 7.82
CA SER A 88 18.79 -26.99 7.44
C SER A 88 19.77 -27.02 6.28
N CYS A 89 19.60 -26.16 5.26
CA CYS A 89 20.41 -26.21 4.04
C CYS A 89 21.07 -24.87 3.68
N GLY A 90 20.87 -23.83 4.50
CA GLY A 90 21.46 -22.51 4.29
C GLY A 90 20.82 -21.68 3.17
N TYR A 91 19.93 -22.25 2.36
CA TYR A 91 19.25 -21.55 1.27
C TYR A 91 18.45 -20.33 1.76
N ILE A 92 18.52 -19.23 1.02
CA ILE A 92 17.80 -17.98 1.34
C ILE A 92 16.61 -17.84 0.40
N ASN A 93 15.41 -17.96 0.97
CA ASN A 93 14.18 -17.61 0.26
C ASN A 93 14.02 -16.08 0.25
N VAL A 94 13.97 -15.48 -0.94
CA VAL A 94 13.61 -14.06 -1.10
C VAL A 94 12.11 -13.93 -1.31
N ARG A 95 11.43 -13.16 -0.48
CA ARG A 95 9.98 -12.93 -0.53
C ARG A 95 9.71 -11.44 -0.69
N LYS A 96 8.72 -11.08 -1.52
CA LYS A 96 8.36 -9.69 -1.82
C LYS A 96 6.89 -9.50 -1.57
N ASN A 97 6.54 -8.70 -0.56
CA ASN A 97 5.16 -8.44 -0.18
C ASN A 97 4.90 -6.93 -0.17
N TYR A 98 3.70 -6.53 -0.60
CA TYR A 98 3.23 -5.16 -0.47
C TYR A 98 2.64 -4.98 0.93
N GLU A 99 3.28 -4.16 1.76
CA GLU A 99 2.82 -3.94 3.14
C GLU A 99 1.68 -2.93 3.21
N PHE A 100 1.72 -1.96 2.30
CA PHE A 100 0.78 -0.85 2.32
C PHE A 100 0.52 -0.35 0.91
N THR A 101 -0.74 -0.06 0.62
CA THR A 101 -1.18 0.62 -0.59
C THR A 101 -2.04 1.79 -0.18
N THR A 102 -1.58 3.01 -0.44
CA THR A 102 -2.40 4.21 -0.22
C THR A 102 -2.71 4.86 -1.55
N LYS A 103 -4.00 5.09 -1.76
CA LYS A 103 -4.49 5.93 -2.85
C LYS A 103 -4.02 7.35 -2.60
N LYS A 104 -3.40 7.93 -3.59
CA LYS A 104 -2.97 9.33 -3.52
C LYS A 104 -4.18 10.25 -3.68
N GLY A 105 -4.07 11.48 -3.16
CA GLY A 105 -5.15 12.47 -3.16
C GLY A 105 -5.68 12.79 -4.56
N LYS A 106 -6.86 13.43 -4.63
CA LYS A 106 -7.52 13.77 -5.91
C LYS A 106 -6.61 14.65 -6.78
N PRO A 107 -6.54 14.40 -8.10
CA PRO A 107 -5.82 15.27 -9.02
C PRO A 107 -6.45 16.67 -9.03
N MET A 108 -5.62 17.71 -9.08
CA MET A 108 -6.09 19.10 -9.18
C MET A 108 -6.57 19.44 -10.60
N LYS A 109 -7.43 20.45 -10.71
CA LYS A 109 -7.90 20.96 -12.01
C LYS A 109 -6.73 21.64 -12.74
N LEU A 110 -6.63 21.40 -14.05
CA LEU A 110 -5.57 21.93 -14.91
C LEU A 110 -5.43 23.47 -14.83
N SER A 111 -6.50 24.19 -14.51
CA SER A 111 -6.55 25.65 -14.44
C SER A 111 -5.88 26.26 -13.21
N SER A 112 -5.59 25.49 -12.14
CA SER A 112 -4.99 25.99 -10.89
C SER A 112 -3.48 25.79 -10.81
N LEU A 113 -2.85 25.33 -11.89
CA LEU A 113 -1.51 24.76 -11.88
C LEU A 113 -0.45 25.74 -12.44
N ALA A 114 0.71 25.83 -11.77
CA ALA A 114 1.82 26.68 -12.18
C ALA A 114 2.44 26.21 -13.50
N LYS A 115 2.74 27.16 -14.41
CA LYS A 115 3.43 26.91 -15.68
C LYS A 115 4.94 27.00 -15.46
N ILE A 116 5.66 25.89 -15.48
CA ILE A 116 7.13 25.91 -15.50
C ILE A 116 7.71 25.18 -16.72
N ALA A 117 9.01 25.33 -16.94
CA ALA A 117 9.75 24.65 -18.01
C ALA A 117 10.11 23.21 -17.59
N CYS A 118 10.03 22.27 -18.54
CA CYS A 118 10.50 20.91 -18.29
C CYS A 118 12.03 20.87 -18.21
N LYS A 119 12.61 20.37 -17.11
CA LYS A 119 14.06 20.17 -16.98
C LYS A 119 14.65 19.29 -18.08
N LYS A 120 13.88 18.35 -18.64
CA LYS A 120 14.34 17.44 -19.70
C LYS A 120 14.18 18.00 -21.13
N CYS A 121 12.99 18.47 -21.49
CA CYS A 121 12.70 18.87 -22.88
C CYS A 121 12.61 20.38 -23.11
N GLY A 122 12.79 21.21 -22.07
CA GLY A 122 12.80 22.67 -22.15
C GLY A 122 11.46 23.33 -22.49
N LYS A 123 10.45 22.57 -22.92
CA LYS A 123 9.15 23.12 -23.34
C LYS A 123 8.40 23.73 -22.15
N THR A 124 7.98 24.98 -22.32
CA THR A 124 7.19 25.78 -21.37
C THR A 124 5.69 25.63 -21.63
N ALA A 125 5.13 24.56 -21.07
CA ALA A 125 3.70 24.38 -20.79
C ALA A 125 3.54 23.14 -19.92
N VAL A 126 4.39 23.03 -18.89
CA VAL A 126 4.34 21.91 -17.95
C VAL A 126 3.33 22.25 -16.89
N TYR A 127 2.24 21.49 -16.86
CA TYR A 127 1.37 21.46 -15.72
C TYR A 127 1.98 20.54 -14.68
N ILE A 128 2.45 21.16 -13.60
CA ILE A 128 2.79 20.52 -12.34
C ILE A 128 1.73 20.94 -11.37
N GLU A 129 0.83 20.01 -11.14
CA GLU A 129 0.71 19.28 -9.89
C GLU A 129 -0.11 18.07 -10.32
N SER A 130 0.49 16.89 -10.35
CA SER A 130 -0.37 15.71 -10.46
C SER A 130 -1.27 15.58 -9.22
N LYS A 131 -0.94 16.28 -8.11
CA LYS A 131 -1.50 16.10 -6.75
C LYS A 131 -1.25 17.32 -5.85
N LYS A 132 -2.07 17.46 -4.80
CA LYS A 132 -1.75 18.29 -3.63
C LYS A 132 -0.38 17.87 -3.07
N PRO A 133 0.55 18.80 -2.79
CA PRO A 133 1.84 18.48 -2.18
C PRO A 133 1.67 17.68 -0.88
N ASP A 134 2.53 16.70 -0.68
CA ASP A 134 2.58 16.00 0.60
C ASP A 134 3.31 16.90 1.59
N GLU A 135 2.63 17.29 2.66
CA GLU A 135 3.19 18.11 3.74
C GLU A 135 3.29 17.22 4.98
N THR A 136 4.53 16.94 5.40
CA THR A 136 4.80 16.26 6.67
C THR A 136 5.36 17.26 7.66
N VAL A 137 4.75 17.34 8.84
CA VAL A 137 5.20 18.20 9.93
C VAL A 137 5.75 17.30 11.03
N SER A 138 7.04 17.43 11.33
CA SER A 138 7.67 16.87 12.53
C SER A 138 7.95 17.98 13.53
N LYS A 139 7.58 17.74 14.78
CA LYS A 139 7.83 18.68 15.88
C LYS A 139 8.88 18.09 16.81
N SER A 140 9.94 18.83 17.05
CA SER A 140 10.86 18.62 18.16
C SER A 140 10.64 19.70 19.23
N ALA A 141 11.37 19.64 20.35
CA ALA A 141 11.22 20.59 21.45
C ALA A 141 11.45 22.06 21.04
N SER A 142 12.28 22.30 20.01
CA SER A 142 12.70 23.65 19.61
C SER A 142 12.47 23.95 18.13
N PHE A 143 12.05 22.96 17.33
CA PHE A 143 11.90 23.10 15.89
C PHE A 143 10.61 22.46 15.36
N ILE A 144 9.98 23.14 14.41
CA ILE A 144 8.96 22.57 13.53
C ILE A 144 9.60 22.38 12.17
N ASP A 145 9.83 21.11 11.80
CA ASP A 145 10.30 20.77 10.48
C ASP A 145 9.10 20.41 9.60
N THR A 146 8.90 21.20 8.55
CA THR A 146 7.89 20.98 7.53
C THR A 146 8.57 20.54 6.25
N THR A 147 8.32 19.30 5.82
CA THR A 147 8.75 18.83 4.51
C THR A 147 7.57 18.87 3.55
N LYS A 148 7.75 19.58 2.43
CA LYS A 148 6.78 19.66 1.33
C LYS A 148 7.33 18.95 0.11
N ARG A 149 6.66 17.89 -0.34
CA ARG A 149 7.01 17.16 -1.57
C ARG A 149 6.03 17.48 -2.68
N SER A 150 6.55 18.04 -3.75
CA SER A 150 5.81 18.40 -4.96
C SER A 150 6.16 17.43 -6.10
N TYR A 151 5.17 17.06 -6.92
CA TYR A 151 5.31 16.05 -7.97
C TYR A 151 5.06 16.62 -9.36
N TYR A 152 6.02 16.40 -10.25
CA TYR A 152 6.11 17.04 -11.57
C TYR A 152 6.00 16.00 -12.67
N ARG A 153 5.19 16.29 -13.72
CA ARG A 153 5.12 15.44 -14.92
C ARG A 153 5.00 16.26 -16.20
N CYS A 154 5.87 16.01 -17.17
CA CYS A 154 5.83 16.67 -18.47
C CYS A 154 4.79 16.03 -19.41
N LYS A 155 3.79 16.81 -19.85
CA LYS A 155 2.80 16.36 -20.84
C LYS A 155 3.41 16.01 -22.21
N PHE A 156 4.55 16.61 -22.57
CA PHE A 156 5.15 16.43 -23.90
C PHE A 156 6.09 15.24 -23.99
N CYS A 157 6.92 15.00 -22.96
CA CYS A 157 7.93 13.94 -23.00
C CYS A 157 7.75 12.87 -21.91
N GLY A 158 6.71 12.98 -21.08
CA GLY A 158 6.43 12.01 -20.01
C GLY A 158 7.41 12.02 -18.85
N PHE A 159 8.43 12.90 -18.86
CA PHE A 159 9.41 13.02 -17.77
C PHE A 159 8.73 13.36 -16.44
N GLU A 160 9.14 12.65 -15.40
CA GLU A 160 8.65 12.80 -14.02
C GLU A 160 9.78 13.29 -13.12
N ASP A 161 9.45 14.19 -12.19
CA ASP A 161 10.40 14.78 -11.24
C ASP A 161 9.72 15.01 -9.89
N ILE A 162 10.50 15.08 -8.82
CA ILE A 162 10.04 15.31 -7.45
C ILE A 162 10.87 16.43 -6.85
N GLU A 163 10.22 17.49 -6.39
CA GLU A 163 10.87 18.57 -5.65
C GLU A 163 10.52 18.43 -4.17
N THR A 164 11.54 18.46 -3.32
CA THR A 164 11.36 18.43 -1.86
C THR A 164 11.86 19.75 -1.31
N ILE A 165 10.99 20.45 -0.58
CA ILE A 165 11.32 21.66 0.17
C ILE A 165 11.26 21.30 1.65
N GLU A 166 12.34 21.55 2.36
CA GLU A 166 12.43 21.38 3.81
C GLU A 166 12.47 22.76 4.44
N LEU A 167 11.50 23.05 5.31
CA LEU A 167 11.43 24.28 6.09
C LEU A 167 11.61 23.92 7.57
N SER A 168 12.54 24.57 8.24
CA SER A 168 12.77 24.41 9.68
C SER A 168 12.48 25.74 10.37
N GLU A 169 11.46 25.76 11.22
CA GLU A 169 11.09 26.94 12.01
C GLU A 169 11.52 26.74 13.46
N TYR A 170 12.34 27.67 13.97
CA TYR A 170 12.72 27.71 15.38
C TYR A 170 11.57 28.25 16.22
N ILE A 171 11.22 27.56 17.30
CA ILE A 171 10.26 28.04 18.31
C ILE A 171 11.09 28.68 19.44
N PRO A 172 11.09 30.02 19.58
CA PRO A 172 11.63 30.67 20.78
C PRO A 172 10.70 30.42 21.98
N ASP A 173 11.30 30.17 23.14
CA ASP A 173 10.62 29.95 24.43
C ASP A 173 9.76 31.15 24.89
#